data_AF-A0AAF0HAM3-F1
#
_entry.id   AF-A0AAF0HAM3-F1
#
_cell.length_a   1.000
_cell.length_b   1.000
_cell.length_c   1.000
_cell.angle_alpha   90.00
_cell.angle_beta   90.00
_cell.angle_gamma   90.00
#
_symmetry.space_group_name_H-M   'P 1'
#
loop_
_entity.id
_entity.type
_entity.pdbx_description
1 polymer ?
#
loop_
_entity_poly.entity_id
_entity_poly.type
_entity_poly.pdbx_seq_one_letter_code
_entity_poly.pdbx_strand_id
1 'polypeptide(L)'
;MRDCGISRCAIFFRGIPPPNQWNRNQMAKSYPDDLRKQVIAFIDEGHTVREAAEKFGVSPSFAAKSHKKHVDAGAIEPEGGEDGENEPDLNDDDGEVSAAELADLLGVSKRAVSDFVERGIVVKTERNRFDMRRSVQLYCEHLRTMAAGRSGDGADVLTTERARLAREQADQTAMKNAAMRREMISITDVRHEWTSIGRRIRNGIMSVPSRCRQMLPHLTTFDVDVIDRELRSALSDLGEQDDDRSVDATAESLVGEPATASETEAVEMD
;
A
#
# COMPACT_ATOMS: atom_id res chain seq x y z
N MET A 1 -30.07 1.60 35.90
CA MET A 1 -30.37 3.04 35.73
C MET A 1 -29.58 3.53 34.53
N ARG A 2 -30.30 3.78 33.42
CA ARG A 2 -29.95 4.57 32.23
C ARG A 2 -28.86 4.06 31.26
N ASP A 3 -29.38 3.44 30.21
CA ASP A 3 -29.14 3.66 28.77
C ASP A 3 -28.16 4.76 28.35
N CYS A 4 -27.31 4.41 27.37
CA CYS A 4 -27.28 4.97 26.00
C CYS A 4 -26.12 4.26 25.25
N GLY A 5 -26.22 3.80 24.01
CA GLY A 5 -26.99 4.34 22.90
C GLY A 5 -26.00 4.71 21.78
N ILE A 6 -26.00 3.90 20.73
CA ILE A 6 -25.22 3.95 19.48
C ILE A 6 -25.24 5.33 18.79
N SER A 7 -24.13 5.78 18.16
CA SER A 7 -24.04 6.10 16.71
C SER A 7 -23.01 7.18 16.31
N ARG A 8 -22.27 6.83 15.25
CA ARG A 8 -21.54 7.57 14.18
C ARG A 8 -21.55 9.12 14.16
N CYS A 9 -20.35 9.70 14.01
CA CYS A 9 -19.96 10.73 13.01
C CYS A 9 -18.47 11.08 13.27
N ALA A 10 -17.51 10.64 12.47
CA ALA A 10 -17.05 11.32 11.25
C ALA A 10 -16.59 12.77 11.48
N ILE A 11 -15.39 13.03 10.94
CA ILE A 11 -14.82 14.31 10.47
C ILE A 11 -13.88 15.08 11.43
N PHE A 12 -12.71 15.43 10.87
CA PHE A 12 -11.78 16.53 11.20
C PHE A 12 -10.53 16.25 12.05
N PHE A 13 -9.65 15.35 11.59
CA PHE A 13 -8.21 15.53 11.84
C PHE A 13 -7.65 16.58 10.87
N ARG A 14 -7.46 17.81 11.34
CA ARG A 14 -6.70 18.83 10.62
C ARG A 14 -5.21 18.49 10.64
N GLY A 15 -4.65 18.18 9.47
CA GLY A 15 -3.39 18.79 9.06
C GLY A 15 -2.07 18.03 9.23
N ILE A 16 -2.06 16.70 9.39
CA ILE A 16 -0.82 15.93 9.21
C ILE A 16 -0.91 15.16 7.89
N PRO A 17 -0.17 15.55 6.83
CA PRO A 17 -0.13 14.79 5.59
C PRO A 17 0.68 13.49 5.77
N PRO A 18 0.36 12.42 5.02
CA PRO A 18 1.02 11.11 5.13
C PRO A 18 2.51 11.16 4.72
N PRO A 19 3.35 10.20 5.16
CA PRO A 19 4.81 10.36 5.26
C PRO A 19 5.60 10.38 3.94
N ASN A 20 4.93 10.46 2.78
CA ASN A 20 5.54 10.12 1.50
C ASN A 20 5.09 11.01 0.33
N GLN A 21 4.69 12.26 0.58
CA GLN A 21 4.54 13.28 -0.46
C GLN A 21 5.35 14.53 -0.14
N TRP A 22 6.67 14.44 -0.31
CA TRP A 22 7.49 15.65 -0.50
C TRP A 22 7.56 15.94 -1.98
N ASN A 23 6.71 16.86 -2.43
CA ASN A 23 6.75 17.38 -3.78
C ASN A 23 8.02 18.24 -3.91
N ARG A 24 9.11 17.64 -4.39
CA ARG A 24 10.47 18.24 -4.44
C ARG A 24 10.57 19.49 -5.34
N ASN A 25 9.50 19.81 -6.08
CA ASN A 25 9.42 20.96 -6.98
C ASN A 25 8.64 22.17 -6.42
N GLN A 26 8.25 22.15 -5.13
CA GLN A 26 7.51 23.25 -4.51
C GLN A 26 8.36 24.10 -3.53
N MET A 27 9.57 24.51 -3.92
CA MET A 27 10.22 25.73 -3.37
C MET A 27 11.53 26.02 -4.09
N ALA A 28 11.42 26.61 -5.28
CA ALA A 28 12.50 27.41 -5.85
C ALA A 28 11.88 28.46 -6.80
N LYS A 29 11.16 29.44 -6.23
CA LYS A 29 11.19 30.76 -6.87
C LYS A 29 12.65 31.20 -6.74
N SER A 30 13.44 30.95 -7.78
CA SER A 30 14.80 31.46 -7.86
C SER A 30 14.68 32.97 -7.81
N TYR A 31 15.11 33.59 -6.71
CA TYR A 31 15.15 35.04 -6.61
C TYR A 31 16.02 35.57 -7.77
N PRO A 32 15.63 36.71 -8.39
CA PRO A 32 16.41 37.32 -9.46
C PRO A 32 17.87 37.49 -9.07
N ASP A 33 18.78 37.23 -10.01
CA ASP A 33 20.22 37.25 -9.73
C ASP A 33 20.70 38.67 -9.32
N ASP A 34 20.01 39.71 -9.80
CA ASP A 34 20.23 41.10 -9.42
C ASP A 34 19.92 41.37 -7.93
N LEU A 35 18.89 40.72 -7.38
CA LEU A 35 18.55 40.85 -5.96
C LEU A 35 19.61 40.18 -5.08
N ARG A 36 20.17 39.06 -5.53
CA ARG A 36 21.27 38.37 -4.84
C ARG A 36 22.50 39.26 -4.76
N LYS A 37 22.86 39.93 -5.86
CA LYS A 37 24.00 40.86 -5.92
C LYS A 37 23.84 42.05 -4.98
N GLN A 38 22.64 42.64 -4.90
CA GLN A 38 22.35 43.76 -3.99
C GLN A 38 22.43 43.34 -2.51
N VAL A 39 21.93 42.15 -2.17
CA VAL A 39 22.02 41.60 -0.81
C VAL A 39 23.47 41.33 -0.41
N ILE A 40 24.30 40.82 -1.34
CA ILE A 40 25.73 40.57 -1.11
C ILE A 40 26.45 41.90 -0.87
N ALA A 41 26.31 42.88 -1.77
CA ALA A 41 26.96 44.19 -1.63
C ALA A 41 26.62 44.88 -0.30
N PHE A 42 25.36 44.77 0.13
CA PHE A 42 24.93 45.36 1.40
C PHE A 42 25.52 44.65 2.63
N ILE A 43 25.76 43.34 2.56
CA ILE A 43 26.45 42.60 3.64
C ILE A 43 27.95 42.91 3.62
N ASP A 44 28.56 43.03 2.44
CA ASP A 44 29.97 43.40 2.28
C ASP A 44 30.26 44.84 2.76
N GLU A 45 29.26 45.73 2.72
CA GLU A 45 29.29 47.07 3.34
C GLU A 45 29.31 47.04 4.89
N GLY A 46 29.20 45.85 5.51
CA GLY A 46 29.33 45.64 6.96
C GLY A 46 28.00 45.47 7.71
N HIS A 47 26.87 45.37 7.01
CA HIS A 47 25.56 45.15 7.63
C HIS A 47 25.31 43.68 7.96
N THR A 48 24.48 43.44 8.98
CA THR A 48 24.16 42.07 9.39
C THR A 48 23.19 41.39 8.41
N VAL A 49 23.26 40.07 8.33
CA VAL A 49 22.36 39.23 7.51
C VAL A 49 20.87 39.51 7.81
N ARG A 50 20.56 39.86 9.07
CA ARG A 50 19.19 40.16 9.51
C ARG A 50 18.71 41.52 8.99
N GLU A 51 19.57 42.53 9.00
CA GLU A 51 19.27 43.85 8.44
C GLU A 51 19.12 43.80 6.91
N ALA A 52 19.94 43.00 6.23
CA ALA A 52 19.80 42.76 4.79
C ALA A 52 18.45 42.09 4.47
N ALA A 53 18.05 41.10 5.26
CA ALA A 53 16.77 40.41 5.09
C ALA A 53 15.56 41.37 5.22
N GLU A 54 15.61 42.26 6.21
CA GLU A 54 14.56 43.26 6.45
C GLU A 54 14.51 44.32 5.35
N LYS A 55 15.67 44.83 4.91
CA LYS A 55 15.77 45.87 3.87
C LYS A 55 15.27 45.41 2.50
N PHE A 56 15.59 44.17 2.11
CA PHE A 56 15.24 43.62 0.79
C PHE A 56 13.98 42.75 0.80
N GLY A 57 13.30 42.61 1.95
CA GLY A 57 12.09 41.79 2.09
C GLY A 57 12.32 40.30 1.83
N VAL A 58 13.53 39.80 2.11
CA VAL A 58 13.94 38.40 1.87
C VAL A 58 14.09 37.62 3.18
N SER A 59 14.11 36.29 3.10
CA SER A 59 14.36 35.44 4.26
C SER A 59 15.80 35.60 4.78
N PRO A 60 16.05 35.58 6.12
CA PRO A 60 17.40 35.56 6.68
C PRO A 60 18.28 34.41 6.16
N SER A 61 17.69 33.26 5.86
CA SER A 61 18.42 32.12 5.29
C SER A 61 18.84 32.35 3.85
N PHE A 62 18.09 33.16 3.09
CA PHE A 62 18.45 33.54 1.73
C PHE A 62 19.64 34.50 1.73
N ALA A 63 19.63 35.52 2.60
CA ALA A 63 20.75 36.44 2.77
C ALA A 63 22.03 35.71 3.20
N ALA A 64 21.94 34.81 4.19
CA ALA A 64 23.07 33.99 4.64
C ALA A 64 23.65 33.09 3.52
N LYS A 65 22.80 32.40 2.76
CA LYS A 65 23.24 31.52 1.68
C LYS A 65 23.80 32.29 0.48
N SER A 66 23.30 33.50 0.23
CA SER A 66 23.78 34.35 -0.87
C SER A 66 25.19 34.86 -0.60
N HIS A 67 25.45 35.33 0.62
CA HIS A 67 26.79 35.73 1.06
C HIS A 67 27.77 34.54 1.09
N LYS A 68 27.36 33.38 1.64
CA LYS A 68 28.23 32.18 1.63
C LYS A 68 28.64 31.77 0.22
N LYS A 69 27.69 31.76 -0.73
CA LYS A 69 27.98 31.45 -2.13
C LYS A 69 28.93 32.47 -2.77
N HIS A 70 28.88 33.74 -2.36
CA HIS A 70 29.81 34.78 -2.83
C HIS A 70 31.21 34.61 -2.24
N VAL A 71 31.34 34.32 -0.94
CA VAL A 71 32.62 34.02 -0.30
C VAL A 71 33.28 32.78 -0.94
N ASP A 72 32.49 31.74 -1.21
CA ASP A 72 32.97 30.52 -1.87
C ASP A 72 33.35 30.78 -3.35
N ALA A 73 32.75 31.79 -4.01
CA ALA A 73 33.05 32.16 -5.41
C ALA A 73 34.19 33.18 -5.54
N GLY A 74 34.37 34.07 -4.57
CA GLY A 74 35.45 35.07 -4.52
C GLY A 74 36.81 34.51 -4.14
N ALA A 75 36.87 33.25 -3.68
CA ALA A 75 38.12 32.53 -3.43
C ALA A 75 38.80 31.99 -4.71
N ILE A 76 38.24 32.29 -5.89
CA ILE A 76 38.87 32.02 -7.20
C ILE A 76 39.27 33.39 -7.77
N GLU A 77 40.50 33.81 -7.48
CA GLU A 77 41.13 34.97 -8.12
C GLU A 77 41.38 34.66 -9.61
N PRO A 78 41.04 35.54 -10.56
CA PRO A 78 41.51 35.44 -11.92
C PRO A 78 42.92 36.04 -11.99
N GLU A 79 43.96 35.20 -11.92
CA GLU A 79 45.32 35.65 -12.20
C GLU A 79 45.44 36.14 -13.65
N GLY A 80 46.20 37.22 -13.81
CA GLY A 80 46.23 38.08 -14.98
C GLY A 80 46.69 37.39 -16.26
N GLY A 81 46.08 37.82 -17.37
CA GLY A 81 46.61 37.57 -18.70
C GLY A 81 47.83 38.44 -18.94
N GLU A 82 48.99 37.80 -19.08
CA GLU A 82 50.10 38.34 -19.85
C GLU A 82 50.09 37.66 -21.22
N ASP A 83 50.00 38.49 -22.25
CA ASP A 83 50.05 38.08 -23.65
C ASP A 83 51.42 37.44 -23.96
N GLY A 84 51.40 36.16 -24.32
CA GLY A 84 52.54 35.40 -24.83
C GLY A 84 52.08 34.51 -25.96
N GLU A 85 52.37 34.93 -27.19
CA GLU A 85 52.20 34.15 -28.42
C GLU A 85 52.84 32.75 -28.28
N ASN A 86 52.06 31.68 -28.38
CA ASN A 86 52.54 30.34 -28.73
C ASN A 86 51.44 29.54 -29.45
N GLU A 87 51.85 28.87 -30.52
CA GLU A 87 51.09 28.06 -31.47
C GLU A 87 50.13 27.03 -30.83
N PRO A 88 49.07 26.59 -31.55
CA PRO A 88 48.06 25.69 -31.00
C PRO A 88 48.65 24.29 -30.83
N ASP A 89 49.04 23.95 -29.60
CA ASP A 89 49.44 22.59 -29.24
C ASP A 89 48.16 21.75 -28.99
N LEU A 90 47.86 20.87 -29.94
CA LEU A 90 46.75 19.92 -29.91
C LEU A 90 47.10 18.73 -29.00
N ASN A 91 47.25 18.99 -27.70
CA ASN A 91 47.32 17.91 -26.70
C ASN A 91 45.94 17.71 -26.07
N ASP A 92 45.25 16.67 -26.53
CA ASP A 92 44.09 16.00 -25.94
C ASP A 92 44.45 15.35 -24.58
N ASP A 93 44.94 16.16 -23.63
CA ASP A 93 45.40 15.73 -22.29
C ASP A 93 44.47 16.36 -21.24
N ASP A 94 43.61 15.67 -20.50
CA ASP A 94 43.36 14.24 -20.41
C ASP A 94 41.92 14.07 -19.93
N GLY A 95 41.10 13.31 -20.67
CA GLY A 95 39.81 12.82 -20.20
C GLY A 95 39.93 11.82 -19.05
N GLU A 96 41.06 11.79 -18.34
CA GLU A 96 41.41 10.81 -17.33
C GLU A 96 41.23 11.36 -15.92
N VAL A 97 40.56 10.60 -15.08
CA VAL A 97 40.30 10.95 -13.68
C VAL A 97 40.81 9.86 -12.75
N SER A 98 41.13 10.22 -11.52
CA SER A 98 41.48 9.25 -10.49
C SER A 98 40.27 8.44 -10.02
N ALA A 99 40.52 7.31 -9.33
CA ALA A 99 39.42 6.51 -8.76
C ALA A 99 38.55 7.31 -7.77
N ALA A 100 39.13 8.31 -7.10
CA ALA A 100 38.44 9.15 -6.14
C ALA A 100 37.51 10.13 -6.83
N GLU A 101 38.01 10.85 -7.83
CA GLU A 101 37.22 11.80 -8.61
C GLU A 101 36.10 11.10 -9.39
N LEU A 102 36.37 9.92 -9.94
CA LEU A 102 35.33 9.13 -10.61
C LEU A 102 34.26 8.64 -9.63
N ALA A 103 34.65 8.24 -8.41
CA ALA A 103 33.70 7.83 -7.37
C ALA A 103 32.80 8.99 -6.96
N ASP A 104 33.38 10.18 -6.75
CA ASP A 104 32.64 11.39 -6.39
C ASP A 104 31.72 11.85 -7.53
N LEU A 105 32.19 11.79 -8.78
CA LEU A 105 31.41 12.15 -9.97
C LEU A 105 30.20 11.24 -10.19
N LEU A 106 30.37 9.92 -10.00
CA LEU A 106 29.30 8.94 -10.15
C LEU A 106 28.42 8.83 -8.89
N GLY A 107 28.81 9.45 -7.77
CA GLY A 107 28.11 9.35 -6.50
C GLY A 107 28.17 7.96 -5.86
N VAL A 108 29.26 7.21 -6.09
CA VAL A 108 29.45 5.84 -5.61
C VAL A 108 30.69 5.72 -4.72
N SER A 109 30.83 4.61 -3.99
CA SER A 109 32.04 4.38 -3.19
C SER A 109 33.24 3.99 -4.08
N LYS A 110 34.47 4.29 -3.63
CA LYS A 110 35.71 3.85 -4.30
C LYS A 110 35.78 2.32 -4.52
N ARG A 111 35.18 1.55 -3.61
CA ARG A 111 35.06 0.08 -3.76
C ARG A 111 34.17 -0.28 -4.95
N ALA A 112 33.04 0.40 -5.09
CA ALA A 112 32.13 0.19 -6.21
C ALA A 112 32.79 0.53 -7.56
N VAL A 113 33.70 1.51 -7.61
CA VAL A 113 34.48 1.80 -8.83
C VAL A 113 35.36 0.60 -9.21
N SER A 114 36.05 -0.03 -8.25
CA SER A 114 36.81 -1.26 -8.51
C SER A 114 35.92 -2.40 -9.02
N ASP A 115 34.75 -2.59 -8.41
CA ASP A 115 33.79 -3.62 -8.84
C ASP A 115 33.24 -3.31 -10.25
N PHE A 116 33.06 -2.04 -10.60
CA PHE A 116 32.62 -1.63 -11.93
C PHE A 116 33.67 -1.82 -13.02
N VAL A 117 34.96 -1.76 -12.67
CA VAL A 117 36.05 -2.10 -13.59
C VAL A 117 36.02 -3.60 -13.90
N GLU A 118 35.84 -4.45 -12.89
CA GLU A 118 35.71 -5.91 -13.09
C GLU A 118 34.50 -6.26 -13.96
N ARG A 119 33.41 -5.50 -13.81
CA ARG A 119 32.17 -5.66 -14.59
C ARG A 119 32.18 -4.95 -15.95
N GLY A 120 33.26 -4.27 -16.32
CA GLY A 120 33.39 -3.55 -17.59
C GLY A 120 32.48 -2.32 -17.74
N ILE A 121 31.97 -1.78 -16.62
CA ILE A 121 31.09 -0.60 -16.58
C ILE A 121 31.92 0.70 -16.54
N VAL A 122 33.18 0.61 -16.13
CA VAL A 122 34.15 1.71 -16.07
C VAL A 122 35.40 1.29 -16.84
N VAL A 123 35.98 2.22 -17.62
CA VAL A 123 37.18 1.97 -18.44
C VAL A 123 38.41 2.47 -17.70
N LYS A 124 39.35 1.57 -17.45
CA LYS A 124 40.62 1.84 -16.79
C LYS A 124 41.73 1.96 -17.84
N THR A 125 42.40 3.10 -17.90
CA THR A 125 43.55 3.30 -18.80
C THR A 125 44.85 2.86 -18.13
N GLU A 126 45.13 3.38 -16.94
CA GLU A 126 46.37 3.07 -16.20
C GLU A 126 46.11 2.82 -14.70
N ARG A 127 47.19 2.67 -13.91
CA ARG A 127 47.08 2.51 -12.46
C ARG A 127 46.52 3.79 -11.84
N ASN A 128 45.29 3.70 -11.32
CA ASN A 128 44.57 4.83 -10.73
C ASN A 128 44.24 5.96 -11.74
N ARG A 129 44.05 5.60 -13.01
CA ARG A 129 43.58 6.48 -14.09
C ARG A 129 42.43 5.81 -14.84
N PHE A 130 41.38 6.57 -15.09
CA PHE A 130 40.15 6.09 -15.74
C PHE A 130 39.67 7.10 -16.76
N ASP A 131 39.25 6.63 -17.93
CA ASP A 131 38.60 7.48 -18.92
C ASP A 131 37.23 7.92 -18.38
N MET A 132 37.14 9.19 -17.99
CA MET A 132 35.95 9.82 -17.43
C MET A 132 34.77 9.73 -18.39
N ARG A 133 34.98 10.13 -19.65
CA ARG A 133 33.91 10.25 -20.64
C ARG A 133 33.30 8.89 -20.93
N ARG A 134 34.14 7.89 -21.18
CA ARG A 134 33.69 6.54 -21.50
C ARG A 134 33.05 5.86 -20.29
N SER A 135 33.61 6.04 -19.11
CA SER A 135 33.09 5.47 -17.87
C SER A 135 31.71 6.03 -17.49
N VAL A 136 31.49 7.34 -17.65
CA VAL A 136 30.18 7.95 -17.41
C VAL A 136 29.12 7.46 -18.41
N GLN A 137 29.49 7.29 -19.69
CA GLN A 137 28.57 6.77 -20.70
C GLN A 137 28.12 5.35 -20.39
N LEU A 138 29.08 4.46 -20.12
CA LEU A 138 28.81 3.05 -19.78
C LEU A 138 28.04 2.92 -18.46
N TYR A 139 28.34 3.75 -17.47
CA TYR A 139 27.57 3.80 -16.22
C TYR A 139 26.12 4.24 -16.47
N CYS A 140 25.91 5.30 -17.26
CA CYS A 140 24.56 5.74 -17.65
C CYS A 140 23.80 4.65 -18.43
N GLU A 141 24.47 3.94 -19.34
CA GLU A 141 23.90 2.81 -20.07
C GLU A 141 23.51 1.66 -19.12
N HIS A 142 24.39 1.32 -18.17
CA HIS A 142 24.10 0.32 -17.15
C HIS A 142 22.85 0.68 -16.33
N LEU A 143 22.72 1.94 -15.90
CA LEU A 143 21.54 2.41 -15.18
C LEU A 143 20.27 2.33 -16.02
N ARG A 144 20.34 2.64 -17.32
CA ARG A 144 19.20 2.51 -18.25
C ARG A 144 18.77 1.06 -18.40
N THR A 145 19.71 0.13 -18.60
CA THR A 145 19.42 -1.31 -18.71
C THR A 145 18.82 -1.86 -17.41
N MET A 146 19.34 -1.45 -16.25
CA MET A 146 18.79 -1.83 -14.95
C MET A 146 17.40 -1.24 -14.68
N ALA A 147 17.11 -0.03 -15.18
CA ALA A 147 15.78 0.57 -15.10
C ALA A 147 14.79 -0.09 -16.06
N ALA A 148 15.23 -0.45 -17.27
CA ALA A 148 14.44 -1.18 -18.25
C ALA A 148 14.07 -2.58 -17.76
N GLY A 149 15.01 -3.30 -17.12
CA GLY A 149 14.74 -4.61 -16.52
C GLY A 149 13.76 -4.60 -15.33
N ARG A 150 13.59 -3.44 -14.67
CA ARG A 150 12.61 -3.25 -13.58
C ARG A 150 11.25 -2.73 -14.06
N SER A 151 11.20 -2.11 -15.24
CA SER A 151 10.00 -1.48 -15.79
C SER A 151 9.46 -2.21 -17.02
N GLY A 152 10.01 -3.37 -17.35
CA GLY A 152 9.49 -4.21 -18.41
C GLY A 152 8.11 -4.75 -18.07
N ASP A 153 7.28 -4.97 -19.08
CA ASP A 153 5.90 -5.48 -19.01
C ASP A 153 5.74 -6.68 -18.04
N GLY A 154 6.75 -7.58 -17.98
CA GLY A 154 6.76 -8.71 -17.05
C GLY A 154 6.89 -8.35 -15.56
N ALA A 155 7.47 -7.20 -15.21
CA ALA A 155 7.53 -6.72 -13.82
C ALA A 155 6.15 -6.22 -13.37
N ASP A 156 5.40 -5.56 -14.25
CA ASP A 156 4.04 -5.07 -13.98
C ASP A 156 3.03 -6.22 -13.87
N VAL A 157 3.16 -7.22 -14.75
CA VAL A 157 2.37 -8.46 -14.68
C VAL A 157 2.66 -9.22 -13.37
N LEU A 158 3.93 -9.35 -12.97
CA LEU A 158 4.28 -10.02 -11.72
C LEU A 158 3.81 -9.26 -10.49
N THR A 159 3.84 -7.92 -10.50
CA THR A 159 3.25 -7.12 -9.40
C THR A 159 1.74 -7.24 -9.36
N THR A 160 1.08 -7.31 -10.52
CA THR A 160 -0.38 -7.48 -10.64
C THR A 160 -0.83 -8.85 -10.12
N GLU A 161 -0.16 -9.93 -10.53
CA GLU A 161 -0.48 -11.28 -10.06
C GLU A 161 -0.18 -11.45 -8.56
N ARG A 162 0.89 -10.84 -8.04
CA ARG A 162 1.16 -10.79 -6.61
C ARG A 162 0.09 -10.01 -5.83
N ALA A 163 -0.42 -8.92 -6.39
CA ALA A 163 -1.49 -8.16 -5.77
C ALA A 163 -2.80 -8.98 -5.72
N ARG A 164 -3.10 -9.73 -6.78
CA ARG A 164 -4.25 -10.66 -6.82
C ARG A 164 -4.12 -11.75 -5.77
N LEU A 165 -2.98 -12.43 -5.71
CA LEU A 165 -2.71 -13.46 -4.71
C LEU A 165 -2.76 -12.91 -3.28
N ALA A 166 -2.25 -11.70 -3.05
CA ALA A 166 -2.33 -11.05 -1.75
C ALA A 166 -3.78 -10.73 -1.33
N ARG A 167 -4.65 -10.38 -2.29
CA ARG A 167 -6.08 -10.16 -2.05
C ARG A 167 -6.78 -11.44 -1.63
N GLU A 168 -6.57 -12.53 -2.37
CA GLU A 168 -7.15 -13.84 -2.03
C GLU A 168 -6.66 -14.35 -0.66
N GLN A 169 -5.39 -14.11 -0.33
CA GLN A 169 -4.84 -14.42 1.00
C GLN A 169 -5.45 -13.56 2.12
N ALA A 170 -5.67 -12.28 1.85
CA ALA A 170 -6.34 -11.38 2.79
C ALA A 170 -7.78 -11.84 3.07
N ASP A 171 -8.52 -12.23 2.02
CA ASP A 171 -9.89 -12.74 2.15
C ASP A 171 -9.92 -14.06 2.93
N GLN A 172 -8.99 -14.98 2.65
CA GLN A 172 -8.87 -16.23 3.43
C GLN A 172 -8.60 -15.94 4.92
N THR A 173 -7.76 -14.94 5.20
CA THR A 173 -7.42 -14.54 6.57
C THR A 173 -8.61 -13.86 7.26
N ALA A 174 -9.37 -13.04 6.53
CA ALA A 174 -10.61 -12.44 7.01
C ALA A 174 -11.65 -13.51 7.38
N MET A 175 -11.85 -14.51 6.53
CA MET A 175 -12.75 -15.64 6.81
C MET A 175 -12.32 -16.43 8.06
N LYS A 176 -11.02 -16.72 8.19
CA LYS A 176 -10.47 -17.39 9.39
C LYS A 176 -10.69 -16.56 10.65
N ASN A 177 -10.45 -15.24 10.58
CA ASN A 177 -10.66 -14.34 11.71
C ASN A 177 -12.12 -14.26 12.12
N ALA A 178 -13.04 -14.18 11.16
CA ALA A 178 -14.49 -14.18 11.43
C ALA A 178 -14.95 -15.50 12.05
N ALA A 179 -14.43 -16.65 11.60
CA ALA A 179 -14.68 -17.94 12.24
C ALA A 179 -14.14 -17.98 13.68
N MET A 180 -12.91 -17.49 13.92
CA MET A 180 -12.33 -17.40 15.28
C MET A 180 -13.11 -16.47 16.21
N ARG A 181 -13.69 -15.39 15.68
CA ARG A 181 -14.58 -14.48 16.41
C ARG A 181 -15.97 -15.05 16.67
N ARG A 182 -16.26 -16.27 16.21
CA ARG A 182 -17.58 -16.91 16.25
C ARG A 182 -18.66 -16.16 15.47
N GLU A 183 -18.26 -15.38 14.46
CA GLU A 183 -19.17 -14.66 13.56
C GLU A 183 -19.68 -15.57 12.43
N MET A 184 -19.00 -16.70 12.18
CA MET A 184 -19.45 -17.76 11.28
C MET A 184 -19.61 -19.07 12.04
N ILE A 185 -20.71 -19.76 11.76
CA ILE A 185 -20.99 -21.11 12.26
C ILE A 185 -21.17 -22.03 11.06
N SER A 186 -20.58 -23.22 11.12
CA SER A 186 -20.77 -24.25 10.10
C SER A 186 -22.21 -24.72 10.07
N ILE A 187 -22.82 -24.75 8.88
CA ILE A 187 -24.17 -25.30 8.70
C ILE A 187 -24.26 -26.77 9.13
N THR A 188 -23.16 -27.52 9.01
CA THR A 188 -23.05 -28.91 9.45
C THR A 188 -23.17 -29.01 10.96
N ASP A 189 -22.52 -28.12 11.70
CA ASP A 189 -22.56 -28.10 13.17
C ASP A 189 -23.95 -27.71 13.66
N VAL A 190 -24.56 -26.69 13.04
CA VAL A 190 -25.95 -26.29 13.32
C VAL A 190 -26.91 -27.45 13.06
N ARG A 191 -26.80 -28.13 11.92
CA ARG A 191 -27.63 -29.29 11.58
C ARG A 191 -27.45 -30.42 12.59
N HIS A 192 -26.22 -30.72 12.99
CA HIS A 192 -25.95 -31.76 13.97
C HIS A 192 -26.55 -31.43 15.33
N GLU A 193 -26.41 -30.19 15.81
CA GLU A 193 -26.97 -29.79 17.09
C GLU A 193 -28.50 -29.80 17.06
N TRP A 194 -29.14 -29.29 16.00
CA TRP A 194 -30.60 -29.38 15.85
C TRP A 194 -31.10 -30.82 15.79
N THR A 195 -30.41 -31.69 15.06
CA THR A 195 -30.74 -33.13 15.04
C THR A 195 -30.59 -33.75 16.42
N SER A 196 -29.55 -33.37 17.16
CA SER A 196 -29.31 -33.80 18.54
C SER A 196 -30.44 -33.35 19.49
N ILE A 197 -30.83 -32.08 19.40
CA ILE A 197 -31.96 -31.51 20.15
C ILE A 197 -33.26 -32.26 19.84
N GLY A 198 -33.59 -32.44 18.55
CA GLY A 198 -34.80 -33.16 18.14
C GLY A 198 -34.84 -34.60 18.65
N ARG A 199 -33.71 -35.33 18.60
CA ARG A 199 -33.59 -36.68 19.19
C ARG A 199 -33.80 -36.69 20.70
N ARG A 200 -33.24 -35.72 21.44
CA ARG A 200 -33.43 -35.60 22.89
C ARG A 200 -34.88 -35.35 23.24
N ILE A 201 -35.56 -34.45 22.52
CA ILE A 201 -36.97 -34.14 22.70
C ILE A 201 -37.82 -35.40 22.45
N ARG A 202 -37.62 -36.06 21.30
CA ARG A 202 -38.36 -37.29 20.95
C ARG A 202 -38.21 -38.36 22.03
N ASN A 203 -36.99 -38.64 22.48
CA ASN A 203 -36.75 -39.65 23.52
C ASN A 203 -37.39 -39.25 24.86
N GLY A 204 -37.36 -37.96 25.21
CA GLY A 204 -37.99 -37.42 26.42
C GLY A 204 -39.51 -37.55 26.42
N ILE A 205 -40.14 -37.31 25.27
CA ILE A 205 -41.59 -37.44 25.07
C ILE A 205 -42.00 -38.93 25.03
N MET A 206 -41.30 -39.77 24.28
CA MET A 206 -41.61 -41.20 24.15
C MET A 206 -41.41 -41.99 25.45
N SER A 207 -40.74 -41.41 26.44
CA SER A 207 -40.63 -41.99 27.78
C SER A 207 -41.75 -41.57 28.75
N VAL A 208 -42.61 -40.61 28.37
CA VAL A 208 -43.75 -40.14 29.18
C VAL A 208 -44.73 -41.28 29.51
N PRO A 209 -45.20 -42.13 28.58
CA PRO A 209 -46.22 -43.15 28.88
C PRO A 209 -45.77 -44.12 29.99
N SER A 210 -44.49 -44.54 29.94
CA SER A 210 -43.89 -45.41 30.96
C SER A 210 -43.83 -44.72 32.33
N ARG A 211 -43.45 -43.43 32.38
CA ARG A 211 -43.45 -42.65 33.63
C ARG A 211 -44.86 -42.47 34.20
N CYS A 212 -45.85 -42.20 33.35
CA CYS A 212 -47.25 -42.09 33.78
C CYS A 212 -47.73 -43.38 34.43
N ARG A 213 -47.42 -44.54 33.84
CA ARG A 213 -47.75 -45.86 34.42
C ARG A 213 -47.09 -46.11 35.78
N GLN A 214 -45.84 -45.66 35.96
CA GLN A 214 -45.13 -45.79 37.23
C GLN A 214 -45.70 -44.87 38.32
N MET A 215 -46.12 -43.65 37.97
CA MET A 215 -46.67 -42.67 38.92
C MET A 215 -48.14 -42.91 39.26
N LEU A 216 -48.91 -43.51 38.35
CA LEU A 216 -50.35 -43.73 38.49
C LEU A 216 -50.65 -45.23 38.32
N PRO A 217 -50.56 -46.03 39.40
CA PRO A 217 -50.71 -47.49 39.33
C PRO A 217 -52.10 -47.98 38.89
N HIS A 218 -53.09 -47.10 38.92
CA HIS A 218 -54.47 -47.39 38.52
C HIS A 218 -54.70 -47.21 37.01
N LEU A 219 -53.73 -46.67 36.25
CA LEU A 219 -53.81 -46.62 34.80
C LEU A 219 -53.81 -48.04 34.23
N THR A 220 -54.75 -48.32 33.34
CA THR A 220 -54.79 -49.58 32.61
C THR A 220 -53.78 -49.57 31.47
N THR A 221 -53.43 -50.75 30.94
CA THR A 221 -52.59 -50.84 29.74
C THR A 221 -53.20 -50.07 28.56
N PHE A 222 -54.53 -50.12 28.43
CA PHE A 222 -55.25 -49.41 27.37
C PHE A 222 -55.05 -47.89 27.47
N ASP A 223 -55.14 -47.32 28.67
CA ASP A 223 -54.96 -45.88 28.87
C ASP A 223 -53.55 -45.42 28.49
N VAL A 224 -52.54 -46.22 28.84
CA VAL A 224 -51.14 -45.94 28.49
C VAL A 224 -50.92 -46.03 26.97
N ASP A 225 -51.55 -46.99 26.30
CA ASP A 225 -51.47 -47.15 24.84
C ASP A 225 -52.16 -45.99 24.10
N VAL A 226 -53.25 -45.45 24.65
CA VAL A 226 -53.91 -44.24 24.11
C VAL A 226 -52.96 -43.04 24.22
N ILE A 227 -52.30 -42.85 25.36
CA ILE A 227 -51.32 -41.78 25.54
C ILE A 227 -50.13 -41.94 24.58
N ASP A 228 -49.57 -43.15 24.43
CA ASP A 228 -48.46 -43.40 23.50
C ASP A 228 -48.85 -43.08 22.05
N ARG A 229 -50.05 -43.49 21.63
CA ARG A 229 -50.54 -43.21 20.27
C ARG A 229 -50.72 -41.71 20.03
N GLU A 230 -51.32 -41.00 20.97
CA GLU A 230 -51.55 -39.55 20.84
C GLU A 230 -50.23 -38.78 20.77
N LEU A 231 -49.25 -39.12 21.63
CA LEU A 231 -47.93 -38.50 21.60
C LEU A 231 -47.20 -38.75 20.29
N ARG A 232 -47.32 -39.96 19.72
CA ARG A 232 -46.75 -40.25 18.39
C ARG A 232 -47.44 -39.48 17.28
N SER A 233 -48.78 -39.41 17.31
CA SER A 233 -49.54 -38.63 16.32
C SER A 233 -49.11 -37.17 16.35
N ALA A 234 -49.11 -36.55 17.52
CA ALA A 234 -48.69 -35.16 17.69
C ALA A 234 -47.25 -34.92 17.22
N LEU A 235 -46.33 -35.86 17.48
CA LEU A 235 -44.95 -35.76 16.99
C LEU A 235 -44.83 -35.92 15.47
N SER A 236 -45.65 -36.77 14.85
CA SER A 236 -45.68 -36.94 13.40
C SER A 236 -46.27 -35.72 12.70
N ASP A 237 -47.41 -35.22 13.20
CA ASP A 237 -48.09 -34.04 12.66
C ASP A 237 -47.19 -32.80 12.69
N LEU A 238 -46.39 -32.64 13.76
CA LEU A 238 -45.39 -31.57 13.86
C LEU A 238 -44.27 -31.70 12.82
N GLY A 239 -43.88 -32.92 12.46
CA GLY A 239 -42.88 -33.16 11.41
C GLY A 239 -43.41 -32.85 10.02
N GLU A 240 -44.66 -33.23 9.72
CA GLU A 240 -45.30 -33.00 8.41
C GLU A 240 -45.59 -31.50 8.16
N GLN A 241 -45.96 -30.73 9.19
CA GLN A 241 -46.18 -29.27 9.06
C GLN A 241 -44.92 -28.46 8.72
N ASP A 242 -43.74 -28.98 9.05
CA ASP A 242 -42.46 -28.34 8.70
C ASP A 242 -42.03 -28.73 7.27
N ASP A 243 -42.27 -29.96 6.85
CA ASP A 243 -42.00 -30.39 5.47
C ASP A 243 -42.83 -29.57 4.46
N ASP A 244 -44.14 -29.39 4.70
CA ASP A 244 -45.02 -28.62 3.80
C ASP A 244 -44.64 -27.13 3.69
N ARG A 245 -44.17 -26.51 4.79
CA ARG A 245 -43.69 -25.12 4.75
C ARG A 245 -42.33 -24.97 4.07
N SER A 246 -41.50 -26.00 4.12
CA SER A 246 -40.19 -25.97 3.46
C SER A 246 -40.32 -25.96 1.93
N VAL A 247 -41.29 -26.68 1.37
CA VAL A 247 -41.53 -26.75 -0.09
C VAL A 247 -42.08 -25.43 -0.64
N ASP A 248 -42.93 -24.75 0.14
CA ASP A 248 -43.51 -23.46 -0.24
C ASP A 248 -42.45 -22.34 -0.23
N ALA A 249 -41.56 -22.33 0.76
CA ALA A 249 -40.46 -21.36 0.84
C ALA A 249 -39.41 -21.54 -0.27
N THR A 250 -39.10 -22.77 -0.71
CA THR A 250 -38.25 -22.99 -1.90
C THR A 250 -38.96 -22.61 -3.19
N ALA A 251 -40.27 -22.82 -3.29
CA ALA A 251 -41.06 -22.39 -4.44
C ALA A 251 -41.10 -20.85 -4.56
N GLU A 252 -41.32 -20.14 -3.45
CA GLU A 252 -41.26 -18.67 -3.42
C GLU A 252 -39.85 -18.13 -3.69
N SER A 253 -38.80 -18.78 -3.17
CA SER A 253 -37.41 -18.39 -3.45
C SER A 253 -36.97 -18.61 -4.90
N LEU A 254 -37.61 -19.54 -5.63
CA LEU A 254 -37.36 -19.76 -7.06
C LEU A 254 -38.13 -18.79 -7.97
N VAL A 255 -39.14 -18.10 -7.44
CA VAL A 255 -39.99 -17.15 -8.18
C VAL A 255 -39.55 -15.69 -7.97
N GLY A 256 -38.53 -15.43 -7.13
CA GLY A 256 -37.97 -14.11 -6.87
C GLY A 256 -36.86 -13.68 -7.85
N GLU A 257 -37.19 -12.68 -8.68
CA GLU A 257 -36.33 -11.76 -9.45
C GLU A 257 -35.51 -12.33 -10.65
N PRO A 258 -36.03 -12.31 -11.90
CA PRO A 258 -35.15 -12.29 -13.06
C PRO A 258 -34.39 -10.95 -13.04
N ALA A 259 -33.08 -11.01 -12.79
CA ALA A 259 -32.19 -9.87 -13.02
C ALA A 259 -32.38 -9.40 -14.48
N THR A 260 -33.09 -8.29 -14.65
CA THR A 260 -33.29 -7.66 -15.94
C THR A 260 -31.94 -7.17 -16.45
N ALA A 261 -31.37 -7.95 -17.37
CA ALA A 261 -30.33 -7.47 -18.25
C ALA A 261 -30.99 -6.52 -19.27
N SER A 262 -30.85 -5.22 -19.02
CA SER A 262 -30.99 -4.15 -20.00
C SER A 262 -29.67 -3.37 -19.99
N GLU A 263 -29.05 -2.92 -21.06
CA GLU A 263 -29.33 -2.96 -22.48
C GLU A 263 -27.99 -2.48 -23.07
N THR A 264 -27.39 -3.23 -23.99
CA THR A 264 -26.26 -2.73 -24.77
C THR A 264 -26.81 -1.75 -25.80
N GLU A 265 -26.72 -0.46 -25.52
CA GLU A 265 -26.99 0.58 -26.51
C GLU A 265 -25.72 0.76 -27.37
N ALA A 266 -25.73 0.09 -28.52
CA ALA A 266 -24.90 0.44 -29.66
C ALA A 266 -25.56 1.62 -30.38
N VAL A 267 -24.86 2.76 -30.48
CA VAL A 267 -25.14 3.80 -31.47
C VAL A 267 -23.83 4.15 -32.15
N GLU A 268 -23.68 3.61 -33.36
CA GLU A 268 -22.80 4.10 -34.42
C GLU A 268 -23.64 4.97 -35.38
N MET A 269 -22.96 5.85 -36.12
CA MET A 269 -23.40 6.71 -37.25
C MET A 269 -23.87 8.14 -36.93
N ASP A 270 -22.94 9.10 -36.99
CA ASP A 270 -22.72 9.94 -38.19
C ASP A 270 -21.26 10.42 -38.27
#